data_AF-A0A971VFI0-F1
#
_entry.id   AF-A0A971VFI0-F1
#
_cell.length_a   1.000
_cell.length_b   1.000
_cell.length_c   1.000
_cell.angle_alpha   90.00
_cell.angle_beta   90.00
_cell.angle_gamma   90.00
#
_symmetry.space_group_name_H-M   'P 1'
#
loop_
_entity.id
_entity.type
_entity.pdbx_description
1 polymer ?
#
loop_
_entity_poly.entity_id
_entity_poly.type
_entity_poly.pdbx_seq_one_letter_code
_entity_poly.pdbx_strand_id
1 'polypeptide(L)'
;MKKIFTLAWMLVFILGGLAIEAQKVQLASGSYTTVFPGVDDANRNDFPKARPRISGAALGKPIPTNEWWSDFLVKDHGGNAFNYPLSFRSDAGGLVINYTWPNVSGPQSDFREPMSDVKGVTVGLEG
;
A
#
# COMPACT_ATOMS: atom_id res chain seq x y z
N MET A 1 52.28 -26.25 27.97
CA MET A 1 51.95 -24.90 27.44
C MET A 1 51.01 -24.95 26.23
N LYS A 2 51.32 -25.64 25.12
CA LYS A 2 50.44 -25.73 23.94
C LYS A 2 49.01 -26.20 24.25
N LYS A 3 48.85 -27.27 25.05
CA LYS A 3 47.53 -27.81 25.45
C LYS A 3 46.66 -26.82 26.25
N ILE A 4 47.28 -25.99 27.08
CA ILE A 4 46.57 -24.97 27.89
C ILE A 4 46.09 -23.84 26.99
N PHE A 5 46.91 -23.43 26.01
CA PHE A 5 46.48 -22.49 24.97
C PHE A 5 45.32 -23.06 24.14
N THR A 6 45.39 -24.32 23.71
CA THR A 6 44.31 -24.96 22.96
C THR A 6 43.00 -25.01 23.76
N LEU A 7 43.09 -25.33 25.05
CA LEU A 7 41.93 -25.38 25.95
C LEU A 7 41.33 -23.98 26.16
N ALA A 8 42.18 -22.96 26.31
CA ALA A 8 41.73 -21.57 26.43
C ALA A 8 41.02 -21.07 25.17
N TRP A 9 41.53 -21.41 23.97
CA TRP A 9 40.87 -21.08 22.71
C TRP A 9 39.52 -21.80 22.52
N MET A 10 39.41 -23.07 22.92
CA MET A 10 38.12 -23.78 22.95
C MET A 10 37.12 -23.11 23.90
N LEU A 11 37.56 -22.70 25.08
CA LEU A 11 36.71 -22.05 26.07
C LEU A 11 36.17 -20.70 25.56
N VAL A 12 37.00 -19.92 24.86
CA VAL A 12 36.59 -18.65 24.22
C VAL A 12 35.57 -18.89 23.11
N PHE A 13 35.71 -19.96 22.32
CA PHE A 13 34.72 -20.32 21.30
C PHE A 13 33.37 -20.74 21.88
N ILE A 14 33.38 -21.45 23.02
CA ILE A 14 32.17 -21.89 23.71
C ILE A 14 31.47 -20.71 24.43
N LEU A 15 32.25 -19.82 25.06
CA LEU A 15 31.72 -18.65 25.77
C LEU A 15 31.35 -17.49 24.83
N GLY A 16 31.92 -17.44 23.63
CA GLY A 16 31.68 -16.38 22.63
C GLY A 16 30.58 -16.69 21.62
N GLY A 17 29.86 -17.81 21.78
CA GLY A 17 28.74 -18.17 20.92
C GLY A 17 27.56 -17.22 21.10
N LEU A 18 27.60 -16.07 20.42
CA LEU A 18 26.44 -15.21 20.26
C LEU A 18 25.37 -16.00 19.52
N ALA A 19 24.19 -16.15 20.13
CA ALA A 19 23.03 -16.69 19.44
C ALA A 19 22.70 -15.76 18.27
N ILE A 20 22.95 -16.22 17.05
CA ILE A 20 22.53 -15.52 15.83
C ILE A 20 21.04 -15.79 15.68
N GLU A 21 20.21 -14.91 16.24
CA GLU A 21 18.78 -14.93 15.98
C GLU A 21 18.43 -13.97 14.83
N ALA A 22 17.43 -14.35 14.04
CA ALA A 22 16.84 -13.44 13.07
C ALA A 22 16.14 -12.28 13.79
N GLN A 23 16.14 -11.10 13.17
CA GLN A 23 15.47 -9.93 13.72
C GLN A 23 13.96 -10.18 13.83
N LYS A 24 13.43 -10.04 15.05
CA LYS A 24 12.00 -10.18 15.34
C LYS A 24 11.56 -9.11 16.33
N VAL A 25 10.29 -8.72 16.20
CA VAL A 25 9.55 -7.93 17.17
C VAL A 25 8.54 -8.88 17.83
N GLN A 26 8.72 -9.13 19.12
CA GLN A 26 7.85 -10.02 19.90
C GLN A 26 6.48 -9.34 20.12
N LEU A 27 5.40 -10.11 19.93
CA LEU A 27 4.03 -9.67 20.23
C LEU A 27 3.27 -10.82 20.90
N ALA A 28 3.07 -10.71 22.22
CA ALA A 28 2.52 -11.79 23.05
C ALA A 28 3.27 -13.12 22.82
N SER A 29 2.57 -14.18 22.42
CA SER A 29 3.14 -15.50 22.10
C SER A 29 3.67 -15.62 20.66
N GLY A 30 3.51 -14.59 19.81
CA GLY A 30 3.96 -14.55 18.43
C GLY A 30 5.04 -13.50 18.16
N SER A 31 5.42 -13.33 16.90
CA SER A 31 6.34 -12.26 16.47
C SER A 31 6.15 -11.90 15.00
N TYR A 32 6.66 -10.74 14.60
CA TYR A 32 6.81 -10.33 13.21
C TYR A 32 8.23 -9.78 12.98
N THR A 33 8.66 -9.66 11.72
CA THR A 33 9.97 -9.10 11.38
C THR A 33 9.81 -7.75 10.67
N THR A 34 10.76 -6.85 10.87
CA THR A 34 10.85 -5.58 10.11
C THR A 34 12.00 -5.62 9.11
N VAL A 35 12.68 -6.76 8.98
CA VAL A 35 13.70 -7.03 7.97
C VAL A 35 13.08 -7.94 6.94
N PHE A 36 13.18 -7.56 5.66
CA PHE A 36 12.64 -8.36 4.56
C PHE A 36 13.31 -9.74 4.52
N PRO A 37 12.57 -10.86 4.67
CA PRO A 37 13.16 -12.20 4.76
C PRO A 37 13.58 -12.76 3.40
N GLY A 38 13.27 -12.06 2.30
CA GLY A 38 13.47 -12.53 0.94
C GLY A 38 12.17 -12.99 0.27
N VAL A 39 12.31 -13.39 -0.99
CA VAL A 39 11.25 -13.96 -1.81
C VAL A 39 11.18 -15.48 -1.62
N ASP A 40 10.07 -16.10 -2.01
CA ASP A 40 9.98 -17.57 -2.05
C ASP A 40 10.67 -18.17 -3.30
N ASP A 41 10.73 -19.50 -3.39
CA ASP A 41 11.34 -20.22 -4.54
C ASP A 41 10.71 -19.88 -5.90
N ALA A 42 9.45 -19.40 -5.89
CA ALA A 42 8.72 -18.94 -7.06
C ALA A 42 8.88 -17.42 -7.31
N ASN A 43 9.78 -16.76 -6.57
CA ASN A 43 10.06 -15.33 -6.63
C ASN A 43 8.83 -14.43 -6.33
N ARG A 44 7.94 -14.89 -5.44
CA ARG A 44 6.78 -14.13 -4.94
C ARG A 44 7.13 -13.39 -3.65
N ASN A 45 6.23 -12.50 -3.22
CA ASN A 45 6.34 -11.70 -1.98
C ASN A 45 7.42 -10.61 -1.98
N ASP A 46 7.88 -10.18 -3.15
CA ASP A 46 8.68 -8.96 -3.26
C ASP A 46 7.85 -7.71 -2.88
N PHE A 47 8.53 -6.59 -2.67
CA PHE A 47 7.90 -5.33 -2.32
C PHE A 47 6.85 -4.90 -3.38
N PRO A 48 5.72 -4.29 -2.94
CA PRO A 48 4.78 -3.68 -3.87
C PRO A 48 5.47 -2.65 -4.77
N LYS A 49 5.24 -2.73 -6.08
CA LYS A 49 5.85 -1.82 -7.07
C LYS A 49 5.17 -0.45 -7.14
N ALA A 50 3.98 -0.31 -6.57
CA ALA A 50 3.23 0.94 -6.59
C ALA A 50 3.99 2.03 -5.83
N ARG A 51 3.98 3.25 -6.36
CA ARG A 51 4.55 4.43 -5.72
C ARG A 51 3.45 5.45 -5.44
N PRO A 52 2.84 5.41 -4.24
CA PRO A 52 1.81 6.35 -3.85
C PRO A 52 2.29 7.79 -3.92
N ARG A 53 1.45 8.66 -4.50
CA ARG A 53 1.69 10.08 -4.67
C ARG A 53 1.03 10.81 -3.51
N ILE A 54 1.86 11.26 -2.59
CA ILE A 54 1.43 11.94 -1.36
C ILE A 54 2.10 13.30 -1.23
N SER A 55 1.43 14.22 -0.54
CA SER A 55 1.90 15.59 -0.35
C SER A 55 1.42 16.15 0.99
N GLY A 56 2.03 17.26 1.41
CA GLY A 56 1.62 18.01 2.60
C GLY A 56 1.56 17.14 3.86
N ALA A 57 0.43 17.20 4.57
CA ALA A 57 0.22 16.52 5.85
C ALA A 57 0.19 14.98 5.75
N ALA A 58 0.17 14.39 4.55
CA ALA A 58 0.24 12.95 4.35
C ALA A 58 1.69 12.41 4.30
N LEU A 59 2.69 13.30 4.14
CA LEU A 59 4.10 12.89 4.07
C LEU A 59 4.54 12.18 5.36
N GLY A 60 5.22 11.05 5.21
CA GLY A 60 5.74 10.25 6.32
C GLY A 60 4.69 9.43 7.09
N LYS A 61 3.42 9.48 6.69
CA LYS A 61 2.36 8.67 7.30
C LYS A 61 2.16 7.34 6.55
N PRO A 62 1.66 6.28 7.21
CA PRO A 62 1.22 5.07 6.53
C PRO A 62 0.22 5.40 5.42
N ILE A 63 0.39 4.76 4.27
CA ILE A 63 -0.46 4.98 3.10
C ILE A 63 -1.78 4.23 3.29
N PRO A 64 -2.94 4.90 3.19
CA PRO A 64 -4.23 4.20 3.17
C PRO A 64 -4.35 3.31 1.93
N THR A 65 -4.86 2.11 2.09
CA THR A 65 -5.07 1.13 1.00
C THR A 65 -6.49 0.57 1.06
N ASN A 66 -6.95 -0.03 -0.04
CA ASN A 66 -8.27 -0.67 -0.14
C ASN A 66 -9.48 0.25 0.09
N GLU A 67 -9.27 1.56 -0.01
CA GLU A 67 -10.31 2.58 0.00
C GLU A 67 -10.90 2.81 -1.39
N TRP A 68 -12.15 3.29 -1.44
CA TRP A 68 -12.88 3.62 -2.68
C TRP A 68 -12.19 4.69 -3.56
N TRP A 69 -11.19 5.39 -3.02
CA TRP A 69 -10.40 6.43 -3.68
C TRP A 69 -8.92 6.05 -3.86
N SER A 70 -8.49 4.83 -3.50
CA SER A 70 -7.06 4.45 -3.47
C SER A 70 -6.36 4.57 -4.82
N ASP A 71 -7.09 4.43 -5.92
CA ASP A 71 -6.52 4.53 -7.26
C ASP A 71 -5.94 5.92 -7.55
N PHE A 72 -6.46 6.98 -6.92
CA PHE A 72 -5.92 8.34 -7.02
C PHE A 72 -4.52 8.47 -6.42
N LEU A 73 -4.10 7.55 -5.54
CA LEU A 73 -2.76 7.57 -4.99
C LEU A 73 -1.73 7.03 -5.99
N VAL A 74 -2.10 6.14 -6.91
CA VAL A 74 -1.12 5.36 -7.69
C VAL A 74 -1.21 5.57 -9.19
N LYS A 75 -2.24 6.27 -9.68
CA LYS A 75 -2.47 6.59 -11.10
C LYS A 75 -2.62 8.11 -11.29
N ASP A 76 -2.15 8.65 -12.41
CA ASP A 76 -2.36 10.08 -12.77
C ASP A 76 -3.84 10.47 -12.79
N HIS A 77 -4.65 9.58 -13.36
CA HIS A 77 -6.09 9.70 -13.46
C HIS A 77 -6.73 8.41 -12.95
N GLY A 78 -6.92 8.30 -11.64
CA GLY A 78 -7.31 7.06 -10.93
C GLY A 78 -8.74 6.56 -11.17
N GLY A 79 -9.33 6.88 -12.31
CA GLY A 79 -10.68 6.44 -12.68
C GLY A 79 -11.76 7.10 -11.83
N ASN A 80 -12.84 6.36 -11.62
CA ASN A 80 -14.02 6.84 -10.90
C ASN A 80 -13.93 6.48 -9.42
N ALA A 81 -14.30 7.43 -8.56
CA ALA A 81 -14.36 7.26 -7.12
C ALA A 81 -15.76 7.66 -6.62
N PHE A 82 -16.36 6.80 -5.80
CA PHE A 82 -17.77 6.90 -5.41
C PHE A 82 -17.93 7.29 -3.94
N ASN A 83 -18.47 8.48 -3.71
CA ASN A 83 -18.81 8.95 -2.38
C ASN A 83 -20.21 9.57 -2.41
N TYR A 84 -21.19 8.67 -2.32
CA TYR A 84 -22.59 8.99 -2.53
C TYR A 84 -23.05 10.19 -1.69
N PRO A 85 -23.90 11.07 -2.26
CA PRO A 85 -24.51 10.97 -3.59
C PRO A 85 -23.62 11.53 -4.72
N LEU A 86 -22.34 11.81 -4.48
CA LEU A 86 -21.43 12.32 -5.50
C LEU A 86 -20.49 11.25 -6.03
N SER A 87 -20.00 11.46 -7.24
CA SER A 87 -18.92 10.67 -7.82
C SER A 87 -17.91 11.57 -8.51
N PHE A 88 -16.67 11.11 -8.54
CA PHE A 88 -15.50 11.90 -8.88
C PHE A 88 -14.62 11.17 -9.90
N ARG A 89 -14.15 11.86 -10.95
CA ARG A 89 -13.07 11.38 -11.85
C ARG A 89 -12.07 12.47 -12.06
N SER A 90 -10.81 12.15 -11.79
CA SER A 90 -9.68 12.96 -12.24
C SER A 90 -9.46 12.73 -13.73
N ASP A 91 -9.50 13.80 -14.53
CA ASP A 91 -9.13 13.82 -15.94
C ASP A 91 -8.01 14.86 -16.16
N ALA A 92 -7.38 14.86 -17.33
CA ALA A 92 -6.34 15.83 -17.68
C ALA A 92 -6.82 17.29 -17.63
N GLY A 93 -8.13 17.51 -17.83
CA GLY A 93 -8.76 18.83 -17.76
C GLY A 93 -9.24 19.26 -16.36
N GLY A 94 -9.10 18.42 -15.33
CA GLY A 94 -9.55 18.72 -13.97
C GLY A 94 -10.33 17.60 -13.31
N LEU A 95 -11.04 17.94 -12.24
CA LEU A 95 -11.88 17.02 -11.47
C LEU A 95 -13.33 17.07 -11.96
N VAL A 96 -13.80 15.98 -12.54
CA VAL A 96 -15.21 15.78 -12.89
C VAL A 96 -15.98 15.40 -11.62
N ILE A 97 -17.11 16.07 -11.39
CA ILE A 97 -18.03 15.85 -10.28
C ILE A 97 -19.41 15.60 -10.86
N ASN A 98 -19.99 14.44 -10.54
CA ASN A 98 -21.34 14.06 -10.95
C ASN A 98 -22.22 13.81 -9.72
N TYR A 99 -23.51 14.18 -9.84
CA TYR A 99 -24.53 13.66 -8.94
C TYR A 99 -24.87 12.24 -9.36
N THR A 100 -24.60 11.29 -8.48
CA THR A 100 -24.90 9.87 -8.68
C THR A 100 -26.10 9.48 -7.84
N TRP A 101 -27.15 9.07 -8.54
CA TRP A 101 -28.33 8.47 -7.93
C TRP A 101 -28.50 7.06 -8.46
N PRO A 102 -28.73 6.05 -7.59
CA PRO A 102 -29.05 4.71 -8.04
C PRO A 102 -30.40 4.74 -8.80
N ASN A 103 -30.38 4.40 -10.08
CA ASN A 103 -31.57 4.29 -10.92
C ASN A 103 -32.37 3.02 -10.54
N VAL A 104 -33.31 3.14 -9.60
CA VAL A 104 -34.15 2.02 -9.13
C VAL A 104 -35.33 1.67 -10.04
N SER A 105 -35.45 2.21 -11.26
CA SER A 105 -36.62 1.91 -12.12
C SER A 105 -36.32 2.04 -13.62
N GLY A 106 -36.08 0.93 -14.31
CA GLY A 106 -36.04 0.87 -15.78
C GLY A 106 -35.49 -0.44 -16.35
N PRO A 107 -35.79 -0.82 -17.61
CA PRO A 107 -35.23 -2.02 -18.27
C PRO A 107 -33.72 -1.94 -18.50
N GLN A 108 -33.18 -0.73 -18.43
CA GLN A 108 -31.76 -0.43 -18.34
C GLN A 108 -31.44 -0.11 -16.87
N SER A 109 -31.55 -1.11 -16.00
CA SER A 109 -30.95 -1.06 -14.67
C SER A 109 -29.44 -1.18 -14.82
N ASP A 110 -28.82 -0.19 -15.48
CA ASP A 110 -27.39 -0.17 -15.64
C ASP A 110 -26.80 0.38 -14.35
N PHE A 111 -26.60 -0.54 -13.39
CA PHE A 111 -25.85 -0.28 -12.17
C PHE A 111 -24.38 0.10 -12.45
N ARG A 112 -23.96 0.17 -13.73
CA ARG A 112 -22.57 0.34 -14.16
C ARG A 112 -22.09 1.76 -14.31
N GLU A 113 -22.94 2.79 -14.34
CA GLU A 113 -22.43 4.12 -14.72
C GLU A 113 -22.73 5.25 -13.74
N PRO A 114 -22.32 5.13 -12.46
CA PRO A 114 -21.88 6.31 -11.77
C PRO A 114 -20.65 6.85 -12.55
N MET A 115 -20.92 7.84 -13.41
CA MET A 115 -20.08 8.44 -14.46
C MET A 115 -19.89 7.60 -15.73
N SER A 116 -20.86 7.71 -16.63
CA SER A 116 -20.66 7.50 -18.07
C SER A 116 -19.64 8.50 -18.64
N ASP A 117 -19.43 8.48 -19.95
CA ASP A 117 -18.63 9.51 -20.65
C ASP A 117 -19.20 10.93 -20.47
N VAL A 118 -20.42 11.08 -19.96
CA VAL A 118 -21.04 12.37 -19.63
C VAL A 118 -20.39 12.98 -18.37
N LYS A 119 -19.73 14.12 -18.57
CA LYS A 119 -19.18 14.96 -17.51
C LYS A 119 -20.24 15.96 -17.05
N GLY A 120 -20.54 15.95 -15.76
CA GLY A 120 -21.42 16.92 -15.10
C GLY A 120 -20.71 18.26 -14.93
N VAL A 121 -20.12 18.50 -13.77
CA VAL A 121 -19.29 19.70 -13.53
C VAL A 121 -17.82 19.31 -13.58
N THR A 122 -17.01 20.03 -14.36
CA THR A 122 -15.55 19.87 -14.34
C THR A 122 -14.93 21.06 -13.63
N VAL A 123 -14.24 20.81 -12.52
CA VAL A 123 -13.46 21.80 -11.79
C VAL A 123 -12.02 21.71 -12.28
N GLY A 124 -11.63 22.66 -13.11
CA GLY A 124 -10.28 22.78 -13.67
C GLY A 124 -9.64 24.12 -13.32
N LEU A 125 -8.42 24.31 -13.80
CA LEU A 125 -7.74 25.60 -13.79
C LEU A 125 -7.75 26.16 -15.21
N GLU A 126 -8.00 27.45 -15.36
CA GLU A 126 -7.67 28.15 -16.60
C GLU A 126 -6.14 28.26 -16.67
N GLY A 127 -5.57 27.83 -17.80
CA GLY A 127 -4.13 27.85 -18.04
C GLY A 127 -3.59 29.23 -18.37
#